data_AF-A0A726DH56-F1
#
_entry.id   AF-A0A726DH56-F1
#
_cell.length_a   1.000
_cell.length_b   1.000
_cell.length_c   1.000
_cell.angle_alpha   90.00
_cell.angle_beta   90.00
_cell.angle_gamma   90.00
#
_symmetry.space_group_name_H-M   'P 1'
#
loop_
_entity.id
_entity.type
_entity.pdbx_description
1 polymer ?
#
loop_
_entity_poly.entity_id
_entity_poly.type
_entity_poly.pdbx_seq_one_letter_code
_entity_poly.pdbx_strand_id
1 'polypeptide(L)'
;MKEYIKPVFLVLLTGILLGGCESRPDKPLLQTTGIKPVSSSGDRLDDVEKMERCRRELEALKKIDSAVYNKRKAEFDRLVSGASLYNGVRSDVGNYTQSAVDALYRFRSDKLCADIASDVLKGLAK
;
A
#
# COMPACT_ATOMS: atom_id res chain seq x y z
N MET A 1 -58.36 -7.68 -30.46
CA MET A 1 -58.75 -6.84 -29.31
C MET A 1 -57.49 -6.57 -28.50
N LYS A 2 -57.35 -5.32 -28.07
CA LYS A 2 -56.22 -4.70 -27.37
C LYS A 2 -56.28 -5.08 -25.87
N GLU A 3 -55.52 -4.38 -25.03
CA GLU A 3 -55.32 -4.54 -23.57
C GLU A 3 -54.07 -5.40 -23.25
N TYR A 4 -52.84 -4.86 -23.16
CA TYR A 4 -52.33 -3.71 -22.38
C TYR A 4 -52.48 -3.95 -20.87
N ILE A 5 -51.42 -3.63 -20.10
CA ILE A 5 -51.33 -3.46 -18.62
C ILE A 5 -50.56 -4.60 -17.89
N LYS A 6 -49.49 -4.36 -17.12
CA LYS A 6 -48.79 -3.11 -16.75
C LYS A 6 -47.33 -3.37 -16.34
N PRO A 7 -46.50 -2.32 -16.39
CA PRO A 7 -45.05 -2.34 -16.46
C PRO A 7 -44.44 -2.30 -15.06
N VAL A 8 -44.09 -3.45 -14.51
CA VAL A 8 -43.40 -3.52 -13.21
C VAL A 8 -41.89 -3.34 -13.38
N PHE A 9 -41.35 -3.59 -14.57
CA PHE A 9 -39.91 -3.66 -14.79
C PHE A 9 -39.24 -2.33 -15.20
N LEU A 10 -40.01 -1.27 -15.48
CA LEU A 10 -39.44 -0.03 -16.06
C LEU A 10 -39.36 1.17 -15.10
N VAL A 11 -39.73 1.04 -13.82
CA VAL A 11 -39.83 2.20 -12.90
C VAL A 11 -38.84 2.16 -11.73
N LEU A 12 -38.10 1.05 -11.51
CA LEU A 12 -37.22 0.95 -10.34
C LEU A 12 -35.75 1.41 -10.54
N LEU A 13 -35.41 2.00 -11.70
CA LEU A 13 -34.03 2.32 -12.09
C LEU A 13 -33.67 3.82 -12.09
N THR A 14 -34.55 4.70 -11.61
CA THR A 14 -34.37 6.16 -11.69
C THR A 14 -34.60 6.86 -10.36
N GLY A 15 -33.76 6.61 -9.36
CA GLY A 15 -34.04 7.15 -8.02
C GLY A 15 -32.89 7.46 -7.06
N ILE A 16 -31.60 7.28 -7.39
CA ILE A 16 -30.53 7.66 -6.44
C ILE A 16 -29.29 8.19 -7.18
N LEU A 17 -29.43 9.32 -7.84
CA LEU A 17 -28.32 10.23 -8.12
C LEU A 17 -28.88 11.63 -7.97
N LEU A 18 -28.54 12.32 -6.87
CA LEU A 18 -28.43 13.77 -6.70
C LEU A 18 -28.21 14.08 -5.20
N GLY A 19 -27.07 13.65 -4.67
CA GLY A 19 -26.49 14.20 -3.43
C GLY A 19 -25.22 14.96 -3.80
N GLY A 20 -25.36 16.20 -4.24
CA GLY A 20 -24.24 17.11 -4.47
C GLY A 20 -24.01 17.99 -3.24
N CYS A 21 -22.83 17.90 -2.62
CA CYS A 21 -22.38 18.88 -1.64
C CYS A 21 -21.76 20.07 -2.38
N GLU A 22 -22.35 21.25 -2.21
CA GLU A 22 -21.83 22.54 -2.65
C GLU A 22 -20.87 23.09 -1.58
N SER A 23 -19.66 23.45 -1.99
CA SER A 23 -18.75 24.26 -1.17
C SER A 23 -17.88 25.12 -2.08
N ARG A 24 -18.20 26.41 -2.11
CA ARG A 24 -17.24 27.48 -2.44
C ARG A 24 -17.42 28.62 -1.43
N PRO A 25 -16.31 29.20 -0.98
CA PRO A 25 -15.84 30.39 -1.68
C PRO A 25 -14.34 30.38 -2.02
N ASP A 26 -14.06 30.89 -3.21
CA ASP A 26 -12.75 31.13 -3.80
C ASP A 26 -11.86 32.08 -2.96
N LYS A 27 -10.58 31.73 -2.84
CA LYS A 27 -9.47 32.65 -2.58
C LYS A 27 -8.34 32.38 -3.59
N PRO A 28 -7.63 33.43 -4.04
CA PRO A 28 -7.00 33.48 -5.35
C PRO A 28 -5.78 32.56 -5.52
N LEU A 29 -5.68 32.00 -6.72
CA LEU A 29 -4.52 31.28 -7.26
C LEU A 29 -3.32 32.22 -7.39
N LEU A 30 -2.33 32.02 -6.53
CA LEU A 30 -0.92 32.25 -6.82
C LEU A 30 -0.21 30.91 -6.66
N GLN A 31 -0.32 30.06 -7.69
CA GLN A 31 0.53 28.89 -7.85
C GLN A 31 1.90 29.36 -8.37
N THR A 32 2.74 29.80 -7.44
CA THR A 32 4.19 29.72 -7.65
C THR A 32 4.59 28.27 -7.47
N THR A 33 5.24 27.72 -8.50
CA THR A 33 5.97 26.46 -8.50
C THR A 33 6.83 26.32 -7.25
N GLY A 34 6.31 25.60 -6.27
CA GLY A 34 7.04 25.11 -5.11
C GLY A 34 6.75 23.63 -4.98
N ILE A 35 7.58 22.80 -5.60
CA ILE A 35 7.67 21.39 -5.18
C ILE A 35 8.10 21.47 -3.73
N LYS A 36 7.15 21.36 -2.79
CA LYS A 36 7.48 21.11 -1.40
C LYS A 36 8.35 19.86 -1.41
N PRO A 37 9.59 19.90 -0.89
CA PRO A 37 10.32 18.67 -0.68
C PRO A 37 9.43 17.80 0.19
N VAL A 38 9.07 16.61 -0.32
CA VAL A 38 8.43 15.57 0.48
C VAL A 38 9.35 15.41 1.68
N SER A 39 8.88 15.85 2.85
CA SER A 39 9.64 15.73 4.08
C SER A 39 9.77 14.24 4.37
N SER A 40 10.90 13.65 3.97
CA SER A 40 11.13 12.21 4.04
C SER A 40 11.12 11.67 5.48
N SER A 41 11.21 12.55 6.48
CA SER A 41 11.26 12.17 7.88
C SER A 41 9.94 11.55 8.38
N GLY A 42 8.79 12.01 7.87
CA GLY A 42 7.48 11.44 8.24
C GLY A 42 7.24 10.06 7.62
N ASP A 43 7.54 9.94 6.32
CA ASP A 43 7.44 8.69 5.57
C ASP A 43 8.32 7.58 6.15
N ARG A 44 9.51 7.92 6.66
CA ARG A 44 10.43 6.94 7.23
C ARG A 44 9.98 6.38 8.57
N LEU A 45 9.29 7.17 9.39
CA LEU A 45 8.71 6.69 10.65
C LEU A 45 7.57 5.70 10.37
N ASP A 46 6.76 5.98 9.35
CA ASP A 46 5.70 5.08 8.84
C ASP A 46 6.28 3.77 8.27
N ASP A 47 7.37 3.85 7.51
CA ASP A 47 8.03 2.65 6.95
C ASP A 47 8.57 1.71 8.05
N VAL A 48 9.09 2.25 9.17
CA VAL A 48 9.53 1.45 10.33
C VAL A 48 8.35 0.76 11.01
N GLU A 49 7.25 1.47 11.23
CA GLU A 49 6.05 0.90 11.85
C GLU A 49 5.45 -0.23 11.00
N LYS A 50 5.37 -0.03 9.67
CA LYS A 50 4.94 -1.06 8.72
C LYS A 50 5.82 -2.30 8.79
N MET A 51 7.14 -2.14 8.83
CA MET A 51 8.07 -3.25 8.93
C MET A 51 7.92 -4.02 10.25
N GLU A 52 7.68 -3.34 11.37
CA GLU A 52 7.41 -4.02 12.65
C GLU A 52 6.09 -4.79 12.64
N ARG A 53 5.05 -4.24 12.02
CA ARG A 53 3.78 -4.96 11.83
C ARG A 53 3.99 -6.21 10.98
N CYS A 54 4.67 -6.06 9.86
CA CYS A 54 5.03 -7.15 8.95
C CYS A 54 5.82 -8.26 9.65
N ARG A 55 6.78 -7.90 10.51
CA ARG A 55 7.52 -8.85 11.34
C ARG A 55 6.61 -9.62 12.30
N ARG A 56 5.64 -8.95 12.93
CA ARG A 56 4.65 -9.61 13.81
C ARG A 56 3.76 -10.59 13.04
N GLU A 57 3.32 -10.22 11.84
CA GLU A 57 2.53 -11.10 10.97
C GLU A 57 3.34 -12.31 10.51
N LEU A 58 4.64 -12.14 10.21
CA LEU A 58 5.54 -13.25 9.91
C LEU A 58 5.66 -14.22 11.09
N GLU A 59 5.79 -13.72 12.32
CA GLU A 59 5.81 -14.60 13.50
C GLU A 59 4.46 -15.26 13.80
N ALA A 60 3.34 -14.63 13.44
CA ALA A 60 2.03 -15.28 13.47
C ALA A 60 1.95 -16.42 12.45
N LEU A 61 2.46 -16.20 11.23
CA LEU A 61 2.50 -17.19 10.16
C LEU A 61 3.23 -18.48 10.58
N LYS A 62 4.27 -18.37 11.41
CA LYS A 62 4.98 -19.52 11.98
C LYS A 62 4.07 -20.53 12.68
N LYS A 63 3.02 -20.03 13.34
CA LYS A 63 2.05 -20.85 14.09
C LYS A 63 0.95 -21.42 13.19
N ILE A 64 0.70 -20.79 12.04
CA ILE A 64 -0.37 -21.13 11.11
C ILE A 64 0.13 -22.14 10.07
N ASP A 65 1.25 -21.82 9.42
CA ASP A 65 1.87 -22.62 8.37
C ASP A 65 3.40 -22.46 8.42
N SER A 66 4.09 -23.46 8.98
CA SER A 66 5.53 -23.43 9.14
C SER A 66 6.30 -23.50 7.82
N ALA A 67 5.73 -24.13 6.79
CA ALA A 67 6.36 -24.24 5.48
C ALA A 67 6.34 -22.88 4.76
N VAL A 68 5.20 -22.19 4.75
CA VAL A 68 5.08 -20.86 4.17
C VAL A 68 5.87 -19.84 5.00
N TYR A 69 5.88 -19.95 6.33
CA TYR A 69 6.75 -19.16 7.19
C TYR A 69 8.21 -19.25 6.78
N ASN A 70 8.77 -20.45 6.63
CA ASN A 70 10.18 -20.63 6.30
C ASN A 70 10.55 -19.96 4.97
N LYS A 71 9.65 -20.04 3.97
CA LYS A 71 9.81 -19.32 2.70
C LYS A 71 9.84 -17.81 2.92
N ARG A 72 8.84 -17.25 3.59
CA ARG A 72 8.75 -15.79 3.81
C ARG A 72 9.84 -15.25 4.72
N LYS A 73 10.27 -16.02 5.72
CA LYS A 73 11.41 -15.67 6.59
C LYS A 73 12.69 -15.56 5.79
N ALA A 74 12.95 -16.49 4.87
CA ALA A 74 14.11 -16.42 4.02
C ALA A 74 14.05 -15.24 3.02
N GLU A 75 12.86 -14.84 2.56
CA GLU A 75 12.67 -13.62 1.76
C GLU A 75 12.91 -12.36 2.60
N PHE A 76 12.37 -12.31 3.82
CA PHE A 76 12.53 -11.22 4.77
C PHE A 76 14.00 -11.00 5.14
N ASP A 77 14.72 -12.07 5.48
CA ASP A 77 16.13 -11.98 5.86
C ASP A 77 16.99 -11.47 4.71
N ARG A 78 16.72 -11.92 3.48
CA ARG A 78 17.41 -11.42 2.28
C ARG A 78 17.13 -9.94 2.04
N LEU A 79 15.89 -9.49 2.26
CA LEU A 79 15.52 -8.08 2.13
C LEU A 79 16.29 -7.23 3.13
N VAL A 80 16.29 -7.62 4.41
CA VAL A 80 16.97 -6.90 5.50
C VAL A 80 18.49 -6.88 5.29
N SER A 81 19.10 -8.02 4.95
CA SER A 81 20.53 -8.09 4.69
C SER A 81 20.94 -7.24 3.48
N GLY A 82 20.13 -7.26 2.41
CA GLY A 82 20.35 -6.44 1.23
C GLY A 82 20.25 -4.94 1.53
N ALA A 83 19.22 -4.55 2.28
CA ALA A 83 19.04 -3.16 2.73
C ALA A 83 20.20 -2.68 3.61
N SER A 84 20.70 -3.54 4.52
CA SER A 84 21.88 -3.24 5.35
C SER A 84 23.13 -3.03 4.51
N LEU A 85 23.36 -3.89 3.50
CA LEU A 85 24.50 -3.74 2.59
C LEU A 85 24.39 -2.43 1.82
N TYR A 86 23.21 -2.14 1.26
CA TYR A 86 22.96 -0.90 0.55
C TYR A 86 23.19 0.32 1.44
N ASN A 87 22.67 0.33 2.67
CA ASN A 87 22.89 1.43 3.61
C ASN A 87 24.38 1.68 3.88
N GLY A 88 25.21 0.64 3.88
CA GLY A 88 26.66 0.75 4.06
C GLY A 88 27.40 1.43 2.90
N VAL A 89 26.84 1.42 1.68
CA VAL A 89 27.45 2.04 0.49
C VAL A 89 26.60 3.19 -0.07
N ARG A 90 25.47 3.51 0.58
CA ARG A 90 24.47 4.45 0.06
C ARG A 90 25.07 5.84 -0.16
N SER A 91 25.96 6.30 0.72
CA SER A 91 26.64 7.59 0.57
C SER A 91 27.64 7.63 -0.58
N ASP A 92 28.12 6.47 -1.03
CA ASP A 92 29.26 6.35 -1.94
C ASP A 92 28.79 6.25 -3.40
N VAL A 93 27.49 6.05 -3.63
CA VAL A 93 26.88 6.00 -4.96
C VAL A 93 26.23 7.33 -5.33
N GLY A 94 26.16 7.62 -6.62
CA GLY A 94 25.57 8.87 -7.12
C GLY A 94 24.06 9.00 -6.80
N ASN A 95 23.58 10.25 -6.73
CA ASN A 95 22.20 10.60 -6.34
C ASN A 95 21.10 9.84 -7.11
N TYR A 96 21.33 9.60 -8.42
CA TYR A 96 20.40 8.83 -9.24
C TYR A 96 20.27 7.38 -8.73
N THR A 97 21.40 6.72 -8.49
CA THR A 97 21.44 5.35 -7.96
C THR A 97 20.83 5.29 -6.55
N GLN A 98 21.13 6.25 -5.68
CA GLN A 98 20.52 6.30 -4.35
C GLN A 98 18.99 6.35 -4.46
N SER A 99 18.47 7.31 -5.24
CA SER A 99 17.02 7.51 -5.37
C SER A 99 16.32 6.29 -5.96
N ALA A 100 16.94 5.66 -6.96
CA ALA A 100 16.40 4.46 -7.60
C ALA A 100 16.38 3.25 -6.64
N VAL A 101 17.46 3.04 -5.89
CA VAL A 101 17.59 1.90 -4.97
C VAL A 101 16.75 2.11 -3.71
N ASP A 102 16.63 3.34 -3.20
CA ASP A 102 15.69 3.70 -2.13
C ASP A 102 14.25 3.32 -2.50
N ALA A 103 13.80 3.73 -3.70
CA ALA A 103 12.47 3.40 -4.21
C ALA A 103 12.29 1.88 -4.39
N LEU A 104 13.31 1.18 -4.89
CA LEU A 104 13.30 -0.28 -5.03
C LEU A 104 13.12 -0.98 -3.69
N TYR A 105 13.85 -0.58 -2.65
CA TYR A 105 13.73 -1.20 -1.33
C TYR A 105 12.38 -0.88 -0.68
N ARG A 106 11.86 0.34 -0.84
CA ARG A 106 10.51 0.68 -0.35
C ARG A 106 9.46 -0.25 -0.96
N PHE A 107 9.46 -0.38 -2.29
CA PHE A 107 8.56 -1.30 -3.00
C PHE A 107 8.72 -2.76 -2.56
N ARG A 108 9.96 -3.25 -2.43
CA ARG A 108 10.21 -4.65 -2.04
C ARG A 108 9.72 -4.94 -0.62
N SER A 109 9.91 -4.00 0.31
CA SER A 109 9.38 -4.09 1.66
C SER A 109 7.85 -4.15 1.65
N ASP A 110 7.19 -3.19 0.98
CA ASP A 110 5.73 -3.14 0.90
C ASP A 110 5.15 -4.42 0.29
N LYS A 111 5.73 -4.89 -0.82
CA LYS A 111 5.31 -6.13 -1.48
C LYS A 111 5.44 -7.33 -0.55
N LEU A 112 6.61 -7.52 0.08
CA LEU A 112 6.85 -8.67 0.95
C LEU A 112 5.87 -8.67 2.13
N CYS A 113 5.59 -7.49 2.69
CA CYS A 113 4.68 -7.38 3.81
C CYS A 113 3.22 -7.64 3.41
N ALA A 114 2.79 -7.17 2.24
CA ALA A 114 1.47 -7.53 1.70
C ALA A 114 1.35 -9.04 1.41
N ASP A 115 2.41 -9.64 0.89
CA ASP A 115 2.51 -11.08 0.63
C ASP A 115 2.37 -11.90 1.93
N ILE A 116 3.08 -11.51 2.99
CA ILE A 116 3.00 -12.14 4.33
C ILE A 116 1.59 -11.99 4.90
N ALA A 117 1.00 -10.78 4.85
CA ALA A 117 -0.36 -10.52 5.32
C ALA A 117 -1.38 -11.41 4.59
N SER A 118 -1.22 -11.57 3.28
CA SER A 118 -2.06 -12.45 2.45
C SER A 118 -1.94 -13.91 2.87
N ASP A 119 -0.73 -14.39 3.12
CA ASP A 119 -0.48 -15.78 3.53
C ASP A 119 -1.06 -16.05 4.93
N VAL A 120 -0.94 -15.10 5.86
CA VAL A 120 -1.61 -15.16 7.18
C VAL A 120 -3.12 -15.24 7.01
N LEU A 121 -3.72 -14.35 6.22
CA LEU A 121 -5.16 -14.33 5.99
C LEU A 121 -5.65 -15.66 5.40
N LYS A 122 -4.96 -16.19 4.39
CA LYS A 122 -5.30 -17.47 3.76
C LYS A 122 -5.18 -18.64 4.74
N GLY A 123 -4.15 -18.64 5.58
CA GLY A 123 -3.97 -19.69 6.58
C GLY A 123 -5.02 -19.66 7.70
N LEU A 124 -5.53 -18.47 8.04
CA LEU A 124 -6.61 -18.30 9.02
C LEU A 124 -8.01 -18.64 8.46
N ALA A 125 -8.21 -18.48 7.15
CA ALA A 125 -9.49 -18.71 6.50
C ALA A 125 -9.72 -20.18 6.07
N LYS A 126 -8.80 -21.09 6.43
CA LYS A 126 -8.84 -22.50 6.05
C LYS A 126 -9.64 -23.35 7.04
#